data_AF-F8JPG7-F1
#
_entry.id   AF-F8JPG7-F1
#
_cell.length_a   1.000
_cell.length_b   1.000
_cell.length_c   1.000
_cell.angle_alpha   90.00
_cell.angle_beta   90.00
_cell.angle_gamma   90.00
#
_symmetry.space_group_name_H-M   'P 1'
#
loop_
_entity.id
_entity.type
_entity.pdbx_description
1 polymer ?
#
loop_
_entity_poly.entity_id
_entity_poly.type
_entity_poly.pdbx_seq_one_letter_code
_entity_poly.pdbx_strand_id
1 'polypeptide(L)'
;MQRPAAVVHHVGVPAAIWLKLIETLPAILWVGFAAVVYFSLRQTIVQRMVPRLTAVRALGVELELARELLDQAQEESPTTVTPTARRTALGRLEHAADLLRGGNVLWVDDRPEGNSPLVELFRTAGMNVELALSTEEAVPLLRRRPYDIIISDFDRNGDSEAGIKMLRLLEQYHIDVPVLIYTGRFDPERGVDHRIFAGTSAPVELVHYVVDLMERARLGSL
;
A
#
# COMPACT_ATOMS: atom_id res chain seq x y z
N MET A 1 60.21 -82.08 -25.61
CA MET A 1 60.23 -80.66 -25.18
C MET A 1 59.09 -79.95 -25.91
N GLN A 2 57.94 -79.74 -25.26
CA GLN A 2 56.83 -78.92 -25.78
C GLN A 2 56.04 -78.37 -24.59
N ARG A 3 55.96 -77.04 -24.48
CA ARG A 3 55.23 -76.29 -23.44
C ARG A 3 53.74 -76.21 -23.79
N PRO A 4 52.81 -76.26 -22.82
CA PRO A 4 51.41 -75.91 -23.08
C PRO A 4 51.24 -74.38 -23.12
N ALA A 5 50.56 -73.88 -24.15
CA ALA A 5 50.17 -72.48 -24.25
C ALA A 5 48.87 -72.25 -23.46
N ALA A 6 48.90 -71.30 -22.52
CA ALA A 6 47.72 -70.85 -21.79
C ALA A 6 46.85 -69.96 -22.69
N VAL A 7 45.57 -70.30 -22.81
CA VAL A 7 44.56 -69.48 -23.49
C VAL A 7 44.08 -68.42 -22.51
N VAL A 8 44.39 -67.15 -22.78
CA VAL A 8 43.87 -65.99 -22.06
C VAL A 8 42.56 -65.57 -22.73
N HIS A 9 41.43 -65.71 -22.02
CA HIS A 9 40.14 -65.20 -22.49
C HIS A 9 40.10 -63.67 -22.33
N HIS A 10 40.13 -62.94 -23.44
CA HIS A 10 39.77 -61.52 -23.48
C HIS A 10 38.25 -61.38 -23.36
N VAL A 11 37.77 -60.96 -22.19
CA VAL A 11 36.38 -60.53 -22.00
C VAL A 11 36.22 -59.13 -22.61
N GLY A 12 36.01 -59.08 -23.93
CA GLY A 12 35.64 -57.85 -24.64
C GLY A 12 34.16 -57.56 -24.48
N VAL A 13 33.82 -56.32 -24.11
CA VAL A 13 32.42 -55.85 -24.02
C VAL A 13 31.75 -56.03 -25.41
N PRO A 14 30.59 -56.71 -25.51
CA PRO A 14 29.91 -56.94 -26.78
C PRO A 14 29.68 -55.65 -27.58
N ALA A 15 29.96 -55.66 -28.88
CA ALA A 15 29.78 -54.51 -29.78
C ALA A 15 28.35 -53.91 -29.73
N ALA A 16 27.35 -54.73 -29.41
CA ALA A 16 25.97 -54.29 -29.20
C ALA A 16 25.80 -53.29 -28.04
N ILE A 17 26.68 -53.34 -27.03
CA ILE A 17 26.67 -52.40 -25.90
C ILE A 17 27.25 -51.06 -26.33
N TRP A 18 28.31 -51.06 -27.14
CA TRP A 18 28.91 -49.84 -27.70
C TRP A 18 27.95 -49.07 -28.61
N LEU A 19 27.14 -49.76 -29.42
CA LEU A 19 26.13 -49.13 -30.26
C LEU A 19 25.03 -48.42 -29.44
N LYS A 20 24.47 -49.11 -28.44
CA LYS A 20 23.44 -48.54 -27.54
C LYS A 20 23.95 -47.36 -26.72
N LEU A 21 25.24 -47.37 -26.38
CA LEU A 21 25.86 -46.30 -25.61
C LEU A 21 25.94 -45.00 -26.43
N ILE A 22 26.35 -45.07 -27.70
CA ILE A 22 26.46 -43.90 -28.59
C ILE A 22 25.09 -43.28 -28.88
N GLU A 23 24.04 -44.10 -28.96
CA GLU A 23 22.68 -43.64 -29.23
C GLU A 23 22.03 -42.94 -28.02
N THR A 24 22.33 -43.39 -26.80
CA THR A 24 21.70 -42.88 -25.56
C THR A 24 22.49 -41.74 -24.90
N LEU A 25 23.80 -41.67 -25.14
CA LEU A 25 24.68 -40.63 -24.60
C LEU A 25 24.19 -39.20 -24.91
N PRO A 26 23.82 -38.83 -26.15
CA PRO A 26 23.37 -37.47 -26.45
C PRO A 26 22.08 -37.08 -25.71
N ALA A 27 21.14 -38.02 -25.56
CA ALA A 27 19.90 -37.76 -24.84
C ALA A 27 20.14 -37.52 -23.34
N ILE A 28 20.98 -38.35 -22.72
CA ILE A 28 21.37 -38.18 -21.32
C ILE A 28 22.12 -36.86 -21.11
N LEU A 29 22.99 -36.49 -22.06
CA LEU A 29 23.71 -35.21 -22.02
C LEU A 29 22.75 -34.02 -22.14
N TRP A 30 21.72 -34.08 -22.98
CA TRP A 30 20.71 -33.02 -23.08
C TRP A 30 19.89 -32.88 -21.79
N VAL A 31 19.49 -33.98 -21.16
CA VAL A 31 18.79 -33.96 -19.87
C VAL A 31 19.69 -33.37 -18.78
N GLY A 32 20.97 -33.77 -18.75
CA GLY A 32 21.96 -33.22 -17.83
C GLY A 32 22.19 -31.72 -18.05
N PHE A 33 22.33 -31.29 -19.31
CA PHE A 33 22.46 -29.88 -19.67
C PHE A 33 21.22 -29.08 -19.28
N ALA A 34 20.02 -29.56 -19.61
CA ALA A 34 18.77 -28.92 -19.21
C ALA A 34 18.62 -28.84 -17.69
N ALA A 35 19.04 -29.86 -16.95
CA ALA A 35 19.08 -29.84 -15.50
C ALA A 35 20.08 -28.79 -15.00
N VAL A 36 21.31 -28.74 -15.52
CA VAL A 36 22.30 -27.71 -15.13
C VAL A 36 21.79 -26.30 -15.43
N VAL A 37 21.21 -26.08 -16.61
CA VAL A 37 20.57 -24.81 -17.00
C VAL A 37 19.44 -24.48 -16.04
N TYR A 38 18.52 -25.41 -15.77
CA TYR A 38 17.43 -25.20 -14.82
C TYR A 38 17.94 -24.88 -13.41
N PHE A 39 18.93 -25.61 -12.91
CA PHE A 39 19.52 -25.42 -11.59
C PHE A 39 20.27 -24.07 -11.48
N SER A 40 20.98 -23.66 -12.54
CA SER A 40 21.70 -22.39 -12.59
C SER A 40 20.77 -21.19 -12.78
N LEU A 41 19.77 -21.30 -13.66
CA LEU A 41 18.86 -20.21 -13.97
C LEU A 41 17.79 -20.06 -12.91
N ARG A 42 17.26 -21.13 -12.28
CA ARG A 42 16.24 -20.99 -11.24
C ARG A 42 16.73 -20.12 -10.09
N GLN A 43 18.01 -20.23 -9.69
CA GLN A 43 18.52 -19.48 -8.54
C GLN A 43 18.57 -17.98 -8.86
N THR A 44 18.89 -17.63 -10.11
CA THR A 44 18.95 -16.25 -10.59
C THR A 44 17.57 -15.67 -10.90
N ILE A 45 16.70 -16.45 -11.54
CA ILE A 45 15.34 -16.04 -11.95
C ILE A 45 14.44 -15.91 -10.72
N VAL A 46 14.46 -16.88 -9.80
CA VAL A 46 13.61 -16.84 -8.60
C VAL A 46 13.96 -15.63 -7.73
N GLN A 47 15.25 -15.35 -7.50
CA GLN A 47 15.64 -14.23 -6.65
C GLN A 47 15.36 -12.85 -7.26
N ARG A 48 15.35 -12.72 -8.60
CA ARG A 48 15.17 -11.41 -9.26
C ARG A 48 13.76 -11.15 -9.80
N MET A 49 13.03 -12.19 -10.20
CA MET A 49 11.70 -12.04 -10.82
C MET A 49 10.55 -12.30 -9.84
N VAL A 50 10.69 -13.22 -8.88
CA VAL A 50 9.60 -13.52 -7.94
C VAL A 50 9.22 -12.31 -7.07
N PRO A 51 10.16 -11.54 -6.48
CA PRO A 51 9.77 -10.37 -5.66
C PRO A 51 8.97 -9.33 -6.44
N ARG A 52 9.30 -9.12 -7.72
CA ARG A 52 8.60 -8.16 -8.58
C ARG A 52 7.20 -8.67 -8.98
N LEU A 53 7.05 -9.96 -9.23
CA LEU A 53 5.75 -10.56 -9.56
C LEU A 53 4.80 -10.61 -8.36
N THR A 54 5.31 -10.85 -7.14
CA THR A 54 4.52 -10.80 -5.91
C THR A 54 4.12 -9.36 -5.58
N ALA A 55 5.02 -8.39 -5.76
CA ALA A 55 4.73 -6.98 -5.57
C ALA A 55 3.67 -6.44 -6.56
N VAL A 56 3.74 -6.82 -7.85
CA VAL A 56 2.74 -6.43 -8.84
C VAL A 56 1.36 -7.01 -8.54
N ARG A 57 1.29 -8.26 -8.05
CA ARG A 57 0.02 -8.85 -7.61
C ARG A 57 -0.52 -8.20 -6.34
N ALA A 58 0.33 -7.91 -5.36
CA ALA A 58 -0.06 -7.20 -4.15
C ALA A 58 -0.61 -5.81 -4.47
N LEU A 59 0.08 -5.05 -5.33
CA LEU A 59 -0.35 -3.74 -5.78
C LEU A 59 -1.66 -3.78 -6.59
N GLY A 60 -1.86 -4.80 -7.43
CA GLY A 60 -3.13 -4.99 -8.14
C GLY A 60 -4.31 -5.27 -7.20
N VAL A 61 -4.10 -6.09 -6.16
CA VAL A 61 -5.12 -6.38 -5.14
C VAL A 61 -5.40 -5.16 -4.27
N GLU A 62 -4.36 -4.44 -3.85
CA GLU A 62 -4.49 -3.19 -3.08
C GLU A 62 -5.24 -2.11 -3.89
N LEU A 63 -5.02 -2.03 -5.21
CA LEU A 63 -5.72 -1.09 -6.08
C LEU A 63 -7.20 -1.45 -6.26
N GLU A 64 -7.52 -2.74 -6.44
CA GLU A 64 -8.91 -3.20 -6.52
C GLU A 64 -9.65 -2.93 -5.21
N LEU A 65 -9.02 -3.21 -4.07
CA LEU A 65 -9.56 -2.90 -2.75
C LEU A 65 -9.73 -1.39 -2.55
N ALA A 66 -8.74 -0.58 -2.91
CA ALA A 66 -8.81 0.88 -2.80
C ALA A 66 -9.96 1.46 -3.64
N ARG A 67 -10.20 0.90 -4.84
CA ARG A 67 -11.33 1.29 -5.68
C ARG A 67 -12.66 0.99 -4.99
N GLU A 68 -12.83 -0.24 -4.53
CA GLU A 68 -14.05 -0.69 -3.85
C GLU A 68 -14.34 0.18 -2.61
N LEU A 69 -13.33 0.42 -1.78
CA LEU A 69 -13.47 1.25 -0.57
C LEU A 69 -13.85 2.71 -0.90
N LEU A 70 -13.27 3.29 -1.97
CA LEU A 70 -13.64 4.64 -2.39
C LEU A 70 -15.05 4.70 -2.97
N ASP A 71 -15.46 3.67 -3.70
CA ASP A 71 -16.83 3.57 -4.24
C ASP A 71 -17.85 3.43 -3.08
N GLN A 72 -17.57 2.60 -2.08
CA GLN A 72 -18.41 2.48 -0.86
C GLN A 72 -18.51 3.81 -0.10
N ALA A 73 -17.39 4.49 0.15
CA ALA A 73 -17.41 5.82 0.77
C ALA A 73 -18.25 6.84 -0.01
N GLN A 74 -18.22 6.73 -1.35
CA GLN A 74 -18.96 7.63 -2.22
C GLN A 74 -20.47 7.35 -2.23
N GLU A 75 -20.89 6.09 -2.07
CA GLU A 75 -22.30 5.71 -1.95
C GLU A 75 -22.94 6.23 -0.66
N GLU A 76 -22.16 6.32 0.43
CA GLU A 76 -22.62 6.86 1.71
C GLU A 76 -22.59 8.40 1.75
N SER A 77 -21.86 9.05 0.85
CA SER A 77 -21.77 10.51 0.78
C SER A 77 -22.96 11.13 0.02
N PRO A 78 -23.55 12.24 0.51
CA PRO A 78 -24.61 12.96 -0.20
C PRO A 78 -24.09 13.72 -1.44
N THR A 79 -22.78 13.84 -1.63
CA THR A 79 -22.18 14.66 -2.69
C THR A 79 -21.97 13.85 -3.96
N THR A 80 -22.67 14.20 -5.05
CA THR A 80 -22.51 13.50 -6.34
C THR A 80 -21.18 13.83 -7.00
N VAL A 81 -20.36 12.80 -7.24
CA VAL A 81 -19.07 12.93 -7.94
C VAL A 81 -19.04 12.13 -9.24
N THR A 82 -18.33 12.65 -10.25
CA THR A 82 -18.23 11.99 -11.56
C THR A 82 -17.35 10.74 -11.50
N PRO A 83 -17.60 9.71 -12.34
CA PRO A 83 -16.73 8.53 -12.42
C PRO A 83 -15.28 8.87 -12.84
N THR A 84 -15.09 9.98 -13.56
CA THR A 84 -13.75 10.45 -13.92
C THR A 84 -13.01 11.01 -12.71
N ALA A 85 -13.66 11.83 -11.88
CA ALA A 85 -13.05 12.35 -10.67
C ALA A 85 -12.65 11.22 -9.70
N ARG A 86 -13.49 10.18 -9.55
CA ARG A 86 -13.14 8.97 -8.77
C ARG A 86 -11.88 8.29 -9.29
N ARG A 87 -11.82 8.03 -10.61
CA ARG A 87 -10.62 7.43 -11.23
C ARG A 87 -9.37 8.29 -11.04
N THR A 88 -9.52 9.61 -11.12
CA THR A 88 -8.41 10.54 -10.88
C THR A 88 -7.91 10.47 -9.43
N ALA A 89 -8.81 10.40 -8.44
CA ALA A 89 -8.41 10.25 -7.03
C ALA A 89 -7.68 8.94 -6.77
N LEU A 90 -8.18 7.81 -7.30
CA LEU A 90 -7.48 6.53 -7.19
C LEU A 90 -6.11 6.55 -7.86
N GLY A 91 -6.02 7.10 -9.07
CA GLY A 91 -4.74 7.22 -9.77
C GLY A 91 -3.73 8.10 -9.03
N ARG A 92 -4.20 9.16 -8.35
CA ARG A 92 -3.35 9.99 -7.49
C ARG A 92 -2.91 9.24 -6.23
N LEU A 93 -3.82 8.55 -5.55
CA LEU A 93 -3.51 7.74 -4.38
C LEU A 93 -2.46 6.68 -4.69
N GLU A 94 -2.62 5.98 -5.83
CA GLU A 94 -1.67 4.97 -6.31
C GLU A 94 -0.31 5.58 -6.62
N HIS A 95 -0.26 6.71 -7.34
CA HIS A 95 0.98 7.38 -7.68
C HIS A 95 1.73 7.91 -6.44
N ALA A 96 0.99 8.33 -5.41
CA ALA A 96 1.52 8.84 -4.16
C ALA A 96 1.78 7.76 -3.10
N ALA A 97 1.57 6.46 -3.39
CA ALA A 97 1.61 5.39 -2.39
C ALA A 97 2.90 5.38 -1.55
N ASP A 98 4.06 5.65 -2.15
CA ASP A 98 5.33 5.70 -1.43
C ASP A 98 5.43 6.90 -0.47
N LEU A 99 4.77 8.03 -0.77
CA LEU A 99 4.71 9.21 0.10
C LEU A 99 3.73 9.01 1.26
N LEU A 100 2.63 8.30 1.00
CA LEU A 100 1.59 7.99 1.99
C LEU A 100 2.07 6.96 3.01
N ARG A 101 2.91 6.00 2.59
CA ARG A 101 3.37 4.91 3.45
C ARG A 101 4.02 5.44 4.74
N GLY A 102 3.50 4.98 5.88
CA GLY A 102 3.94 5.39 7.22
C GLY A 102 3.46 6.76 7.68
N GLY A 103 2.64 7.48 6.89
CA GLY A 103 1.99 8.71 7.32
C GLY A 103 1.03 8.46 8.47
N ASN A 104 1.01 9.35 9.46
CA ASN A 104 0.17 9.23 10.66
C ASN A 104 -0.97 10.24 10.60
N VAL A 105 -2.19 9.73 10.58
CA VAL A 105 -3.43 10.53 10.55
C VAL A 105 -4.15 10.35 11.88
N LEU A 106 -4.52 11.47 12.51
CA LEU A 106 -5.50 11.48 13.58
C LEU A 106 -6.84 11.89 13.00
N TRP A 107 -7.85 11.03 13.10
CA TRP A 107 -9.20 11.34 12.65
C TRP A 107 -10.12 11.50 13.86
N VAL A 108 -10.64 12.72 14.05
CA VAL A 108 -11.48 13.10 15.19
C VAL A 108 -12.93 13.24 14.75
N ASP A 109 -13.74 12.24 15.07
CA ASP A 109 -15.14 12.10 14.61
C ASP A 109 -15.96 11.36 15.66
N ASP A 110 -17.18 11.83 15.96
CA ASP A 110 -18.05 11.22 16.96
C ASP A 110 -18.83 10.00 16.43
N ARG A 111 -18.84 9.79 15.11
CA ARG A 111 -19.46 8.67 14.39
C ARG A 111 -18.52 8.09 13.34
N PRO A 112 -17.37 7.54 13.74
CA PRO A 112 -16.35 7.04 12.81
C PRO A 112 -16.82 5.86 11.95
N GLU A 113 -17.92 5.19 12.31
CA GLU A 113 -18.48 4.07 11.54
C GLU A 113 -18.85 4.50 10.11
N GLY A 114 -19.35 5.72 9.92
CA GLY A 114 -19.67 6.26 8.59
C GLY A 114 -18.46 6.61 7.74
N ASN A 115 -17.25 6.53 8.32
CA ASN A 115 -16.00 6.82 7.62
C ASN A 115 -15.14 5.56 7.44
N SER A 116 -15.63 4.38 7.84
CA SER A 116 -14.82 3.15 7.83
C SER A 116 -14.22 2.83 6.46
N PRO A 117 -14.91 3.02 5.31
CA PRO A 117 -14.29 2.73 4.02
C PRO A 117 -13.11 3.66 3.72
N LEU A 118 -13.18 4.94 4.09
CA LEU A 118 -12.08 5.89 3.94
C LEU A 118 -10.92 5.61 4.89
N VAL A 119 -11.21 5.23 6.13
CA VAL A 119 -10.18 4.82 7.10
C VAL A 119 -9.42 3.60 6.58
N GLU A 120 -10.12 2.61 6.04
CA GLU A 120 -9.51 1.42 5.45
C GLU A 120 -8.77 1.73 4.15
N LEU A 121 -9.27 2.67 3.34
CA LEU A 121 -8.60 3.14 2.12
C LEU A 121 -7.21 3.71 2.45
N PHE A 122 -7.13 4.62 3.41
CA PHE A 122 -5.84 5.21 3.82
C PHE A 122 -4.90 4.19 4.46
N ARG A 123 -5.44 3.23 5.22
CA ARG A 123 -4.65 2.11 5.77
C ARG A 123 -4.11 1.19 4.68
N THR A 124 -4.92 0.89 3.66
CA THR A 124 -4.51 0.12 2.48
C THR A 124 -3.42 0.86 1.70
N ALA A 125 -3.49 2.19 1.64
CA ALA A 125 -2.42 3.04 1.11
C ALA A 125 -1.16 3.12 2.02
N GLY A 126 -1.13 2.36 3.13
CA GLY A 126 0.02 2.25 4.02
C GLY A 126 0.10 3.32 5.11
N MET A 127 -0.95 4.12 5.33
CA MET A 127 -1.02 5.11 6.40
C MET A 127 -1.47 4.48 7.74
N ASN A 128 -1.08 5.11 8.84
CA ASN A 128 -1.59 4.81 10.18
C ASN A 128 -2.72 5.77 10.52
N VAL A 129 -3.96 5.29 10.49
CA VAL A 129 -5.13 6.08 10.90
C VAL A 129 -5.54 5.69 12.32
N GLU A 130 -5.47 6.64 13.25
CA GLU A 130 -6.02 6.50 14.60
C GLU A 130 -7.25 7.37 14.77
N LEU A 131 -8.25 6.84 15.48
CA LEU A 131 -9.54 7.47 15.68
C LEU A 131 -9.62 8.07 17.09
N ALA A 132 -10.25 9.22 17.19
CA ALA A 132 -10.65 9.83 18.46
C ALA A 132 -12.11 10.28 18.37
N LEU A 133 -12.92 9.95 19.38
CA LEU A 133 -14.36 10.23 19.37
C LEU A 133 -14.68 11.66 19.83
N SER A 134 -13.71 12.36 20.38
CA SER A 134 -13.88 13.74 20.84
C SER A 134 -12.57 14.53 20.84
N THR A 135 -12.70 15.84 21.01
CA THR A 135 -11.57 16.75 21.19
C THR A 135 -10.71 16.38 22.42
N GLU A 136 -11.36 15.97 23.50
CA GLU A 136 -10.73 15.57 24.76
C GLU A 136 -9.92 14.29 24.62
N GLU A 137 -10.35 13.37 23.75
CA GLU A 137 -9.59 12.16 23.42
C GLU A 137 -8.44 12.45 22.45
N ALA A 138 -8.63 13.39 21.52
CA ALA A 138 -7.63 13.77 20.53
C ALA A 138 -6.38 14.43 21.16
N VAL A 139 -6.56 15.32 22.14
CA VAL A 139 -5.44 16.09 22.73
C VAL A 139 -4.36 15.19 23.37
N PRO A 140 -4.68 14.19 24.22
CA PRO A 140 -3.70 13.25 24.73
C PRO A 140 -2.93 12.50 23.64
N LEU A 141 -3.60 12.16 22.53
CA LEU A 141 -2.98 11.45 21.40
C LEU A 141 -1.97 12.34 20.68
N LEU A 142 -2.36 13.58 20.35
CA LEU A 142 -1.50 14.58 19.73
C LEU A 142 -0.23 14.90 20.54
N ARG A 143 -0.31 14.75 21.87
CA ARG A 143 0.85 14.95 22.76
C ARG A 143 1.78 13.74 22.85
N ARG A 144 1.30 12.54 22.51
CA ARG A 144 2.07 11.29 22.65
C ARG A 144 2.94 10.99 21.44
N ARG A 145 2.47 11.34 20.24
CA ARG A 145 3.17 11.05 18.99
C ARG A 145 2.90 12.13 17.93
N PRO A 146 3.83 12.34 17.00
CA PRO A 146 3.60 13.26 15.89
C PRO A 146 2.57 12.69 14.92
N TYR A 147 1.72 13.58 14.38
CA TYR A 147 0.82 13.29 13.27
C TYR A 147 1.20 14.19 12.10
N ASP A 148 1.05 13.67 10.89
CA ASP A 148 1.26 14.43 9.66
C ASP A 148 -0.01 15.22 9.30
N ILE A 149 -1.20 14.69 9.62
CA ILE A 149 -2.51 15.27 9.29
C ILE A 149 -3.52 15.01 10.42
N ILE A 150 -4.38 16.00 10.71
CA ILE A 150 -5.61 15.83 11.47
C ILE A 150 -6.80 15.88 10.51
N ILE A 151 -7.69 14.90 10.54
CA ILE A 151 -9.01 14.95 9.89
C ILE A 151 -10.05 15.16 10.98
N SER A 152 -10.99 16.08 10.80
CA SER A 152 -11.95 16.43 11.85
C SER A 152 -13.35 16.66 11.28
N ASP A 153 -14.36 16.05 11.90
CA ASP A 153 -15.72 16.59 11.79
C ASP A 153 -15.78 17.92 12.56
N PHE A 154 -16.48 18.90 12.00
CA PHE A 154 -16.57 20.25 12.56
C PHE A 154 -17.65 20.33 13.65
N ASP A 155 -18.74 19.60 13.45
CA ASP A 155 -19.87 19.52 14.35
C ASP A 155 -19.82 18.13 15.02
N ARG A 156 -19.70 18.05 16.35
CA ARG A 156 -19.62 16.74 17.07
C ARG A 156 -20.47 16.75 18.33
N ASN A 157 -21.14 15.64 18.62
CA ASN A 157 -21.96 15.46 19.83
C ASN A 157 -23.00 16.58 20.06
N GLY A 158 -23.53 17.17 18.97
CA GLY A 158 -24.45 18.31 19.03
C GLY A 158 -23.79 19.66 19.32
N ASP A 159 -22.46 19.72 19.41
CA ASP A 159 -21.66 20.93 19.55
C ASP A 159 -21.11 21.38 18.18
N SER A 160 -21.70 22.44 17.64
CA SER A 160 -21.27 23.04 16.36
C SER A 160 -19.97 23.84 16.46
N GLU A 161 -19.42 24.01 17.67
CA GLU A 161 -18.14 24.66 17.89
C GLU A 161 -17.02 23.65 18.19
N ALA A 162 -17.28 22.34 18.14
CA ALA A 162 -16.31 21.32 18.51
C ALA A 162 -15.00 21.43 17.70
N GLY A 163 -15.10 21.65 16.38
CA GLY A 163 -13.95 21.90 15.52
C GLY A 163 -13.16 23.16 15.91
N ILE A 164 -13.85 24.27 16.21
CA ILE A 164 -13.23 25.53 16.64
C ILE A 164 -12.54 25.36 17.99
N LYS A 165 -13.18 24.68 18.95
CA LYS A 165 -12.61 24.38 20.27
C LYS A 165 -11.34 23.56 20.14
N MET A 166 -11.34 22.55 19.26
CA MET A 166 -10.14 21.76 18.95
C MET A 166 -9.03 22.65 18.40
N LEU A 167 -9.33 23.52 17.41
CA LEU A 167 -8.35 24.45 16.83
C LEU A 167 -7.74 25.39 17.88
N ARG A 168 -8.55 25.93 18.81
CA ARG A 168 -8.04 26.74 19.93
C ARG A 168 -7.11 25.95 20.86
N LEU A 169 -7.39 24.67 21.08
CA LEU A 169 -6.51 23.81 21.88
C LEU A 169 -5.20 23.51 21.14
N LEU A 170 -5.24 23.29 19.83
CA LEU A 170 -4.03 23.15 19.01
C LEU A 170 -3.13 24.38 19.13
N GLU A 171 -3.71 25.58 19.03
CA GLU A 171 -2.99 26.85 19.27
C GLU A 171 -2.37 26.88 20.67
N GLN A 172 -3.17 26.61 21.70
CA GLN A 172 -2.73 26.66 23.09
C GLN A 172 -1.56 25.71 23.36
N TYR A 173 -1.57 24.53 22.74
CA TYR A 173 -0.52 23.53 22.88
C TYR A 173 0.60 23.64 21.85
N HIS A 174 0.59 24.68 20.99
CA HIS A 174 1.59 24.91 19.93
C HIS A 174 1.73 23.70 18.99
N ILE A 175 0.59 23.16 18.56
CA ILE A 175 0.51 22.01 17.65
C ILE A 175 0.19 22.52 16.25
N ASP A 176 1.20 22.54 15.38
CA ASP A 176 1.13 23.07 14.01
C ASP A 176 0.77 22.01 12.95
N VAL A 177 0.03 20.98 13.33
CA VAL A 177 -0.39 19.92 12.41
C VAL A 177 -1.53 20.43 11.52
N PRO A 178 -1.46 20.26 10.18
CA PRO A 178 -2.53 20.69 9.28
C PRO A 178 -3.82 19.92 9.52
N VAL A 179 -4.94 20.64 9.45
CA VAL A 179 -6.29 20.13 9.71
C VAL A 179 -7.10 20.10 8.41
N LEU A 180 -7.66 18.94 8.10
CA LEU A 180 -8.68 18.75 7.08
C LEU A 180 -10.05 18.65 7.76
N ILE A 181 -10.98 19.49 7.34
CA ILE A 181 -12.37 19.40 7.80
C ILE A 181 -13.12 18.45 6.89
N TYR A 182 -13.56 17.31 7.43
CA TYR A 182 -14.40 16.37 6.71
C TYR A 182 -15.76 16.33 7.38
N THR A 183 -16.75 16.99 6.77
CA THR A 183 -18.08 17.16 7.38
C THR A 183 -19.16 17.25 6.33
N GLY A 184 -20.35 16.75 6.64
CA GLY A 184 -21.51 16.82 5.73
C GLY A 184 -22.04 18.25 5.52
N ARG A 185 -21.71 19.19 6.41
CA ARG A 185 -22.11 20.61 6.31
C ARG A 185 -20.93 21.51 6.64
N PHE A 186 -20.20 21.93 5.62
CA PHE A 186 -19.13 22.91 5.78
C PHE A 186 -19.65 24.32 5.60
N ASP A 187 -19.39 25.18 6.58
CA ASP A 187 -19.71 26.61 6.54
C ASP A 187 -18.41 27.41 6.79
N PRO A 188 -17.80 27.98 5.73
CA PRO A 188 -16.52 28.67 5.83
C PRO A 188 -16.53 29.88 6.78
N GLU A 189 -17.70 30.47 7.03
CA GLU A 189 -17.87 31.65 7.88
C GLU A 189 -17.71 31.30 9.38
N ARG A 190 -17.72 30.01 9.74
CA ARG A 190 -17.59 29.56 11.14
C ARG A 190 -16.18 29.69 11.71
N GLY A 191 -15.18 29.95 10.89
CA GLY A 191 -13.82 30.23 11.35
C GLY A 191 -12.75 29.77 10.39
N VAL A 192 -11.74 30.62 10.22
CA VAL A 192 -10.58 30.38 9.36
C VAL A 192 -9.33 30.36 10.23
N ASP A 193 -9.04 29.20 10.83
CA ASP A 193 -7.74 28.98 11.48
C ASP A 193 -6.71 28.64 10.39
N HIS A 194 -5.49 29.17 10.52
CA HIS A 194 -4.41 28.97 9.55
C HIS A 194 -3.99 27.50 9.38
N ARG A 195 -4.29 26.65 10.37
CA ARG A 195 -4.06 25.20 10.30
C ARG A 195 -5.09 24.49 9.42
N ILE A 196 -6.25 25.09 9.15
CA ILE A 196 -7.24 24.52 8.24
C ILE A 196 -6.68 24.59 6.82
N PHE A 197 -6.38 23.42 6.26
CA PHE A 197 -5.90 23.30 4.89
C PHE A 197 -7.05 23.33 3.89
N ALA A 198 -8.09 22.54 4.15
CA ALA A 198 -9.28 22.43 3.30
C ALA A 198 -10.46 21.87 4.09
N GLY A 199 -11.68 22.11 3.58
CA GLY A 199 -12.91 21.51 4.08
C GLY A 199 -13.70 20.86 2.94
N THR A 200 -14.24 19.66 3.15
CA THR A 200 -15.05 18.95 2.15
C THR A 200 -16.01 17.95 2.78
N SER A 201 -17.06 17.60 2.04
CA SER A 201 -17.96 16.47 2.30
C SER A 201 -17.76 15.32 1.30
N ALA A 202 -16.92 15.52 0.28
CA ALA A 202 -16.72 14.58 -0.81
C ALA A 202 -15.51 13.66 -0.52
N PRO A 203 -15.69 12.32 -0.49
CA PRO A 203 -14.60 11.36 -0.30
C PRO A 203 -13.44 11.53 -1.28
N VAL A 204 -13.76 11.79 -2.55
CA VAL A 204 -12.78 11.99 -3.63
C VAL A 204 -11.89 13.21 -3.38
N GLU A 205 -12.47 14.30 -2.90
CA GLU A 205 -11.70 15.51 -2.55
C GLU A 205 -10.84 15.29 -1.32
N LEU A 206 -11.35 14.58 -0.31
CA LEU A 206 -10.56 14.23 0.88
C LEU A 206 -9.30 13.45 0.49
N VAL A 207 -9.41 12.48 -0.43
CA VAL A 207 -8.26 11.75 -0.97
C VAL A 207 -7.26 12.70 -1.63
N HIS A 208 -7.73 13.66 -2.43
CA HIS A 208 -6.85 14.66 -3.05
C HIS A 208 -6.11 15.49 -2.01
N TYR A 209 -6.80 16.00 -0.98
CA TYR A 209 -6.19 16.84 0.04
C TYR A 209 -5.19 16.09 0.92
N VAL A 210 -5.47 14.82 1.25
CA VAL A 210 -4.53 13.97 1.99
C VAL A 210 -3.25 13.76 1.17
N VAL A 211 -3.37 13.46 -0.13
CA VAL A 211 -2.20 13.33 -1.02
C VAL A 211 -1.41 14.64 -1.06
N ASP A 212 -2.08 15.78 -1.26
CA ASP A 212 -1.41 17.08 -1.34
C ASP A 212 -0.68 17.46 -0.04
N LEU A 213 -1.28 17.18 1.12
CA LEU A 213 -0.64 17.42 2.42
C LEU A 213 0.56 16.51 2.64
N MET A 214 0.45 15.22 2.29
CA MET A 214 1.57 14.27 2.44
C MET A 214 2.72 14.60 1.48
N GLU A 215 2.42 15.03 0.25
CA GLU A 215 3.42 15.56 -0.68
C GLU A 215 4.16 16.75 -0.06
N ARG A 216 3.44 17.72 0.52
CA ARG A 216 4.05 18.89 1.17
C ARG A 216 4.88 18.51 2.39
N ALA A 217 4.38 17.63 3.24
CA ALA A 217 5.07 17.20 4.46
C ALA A 217 6.37 16.44 4.16
N ARG A 218 6.42 15.67 3.06
CA ARG A 218 7.59 14.86 2.69
C ARG A 218 8.57 15.57 1.75
N LEU A 219 8.09 16.47 0.89
CA LEU A 219 8.92 17.17 -0.10
C LEU A 219 9.35 18.56 0.36
N GLY A 220 8.59 19.21 1.25
CA GLY A 220 8.93 20.53 1.81
C GLY A 220 10.02 20.50 2.89
N SER A 221 10.51 19.32 3.27
CA SER A 221 11.61 19.12 4.23
C SER A 221 12.97 18.88 3.58
N LEU A 222 13.09 18.98 2.25
CA LEU A 222 14.33 18.89 1.47
C LEU A 222 14.80 20.27 1.01
#